data_AF-A0A7C0ZC17-F1
#
_entry.id   AF-A0A7C0ZC17-F1
#
_cell.length_a   1.000
_cell.length_b   1.000
_cell.length_c   1.000
_cell.angle_alpha   90.00
_cell.angle_beta   90.00
_cell.angle_gamma   90.00
#
_symmetry.space_group_name_H-M   'P 1'
#
loop_
_entity.id
_entity.type
_entity.pdbx_description
1 polymer ?
#
loop_
_entity_poly.entity_id
_entity_poly.type
_entity_poly.pdbx_seq_one_letter_code
_entity_poly.pdbx_strand_id
1 'polypeptide(L)' 'MSADKRIRFLKKLLAFAGIEEERLRGRWISSAEATEFVKEINEFIDLLRDLGPSPLRRYRNQDGE' A
#
# COMPACT_ATOMS: atom_id res chain seq x y z
N MET A 1 16.94 10.56 -6.55
CA MET A 1 16.51 9.24 -6.01
C MET A 1 15.39 8.68 -6.88
N SER A 2 15.55 7.47 -7.43
CA SER A 2 14.54 6.81 -8.28
C SER A 2 13.28 6.42 -7.48
N ALA A 3 12.17 6.21 -8.17
CA ALA A 3 10.90 5.79 -7.56
C ALA A 3 11.03 4.44 -6.84
N ASP A 4 11.69 3.45 -7.46
CA ASP A 4 11.94 2.14 -6.83
C ASP A 4 12.71 2.29 -5.50
N LYS A 5 13.74 3.14 -5.46
CA LYS A 5 14.50 3.42 -4.22
C LYS A 5 13.63 4.10 -3.15
N ARG A 6 12.72 4.99 -3.55
CA ARG A 6 11.74 5.62 -2.64
C ARG A 6 10.76 4.59 -2.08
N ILE A 7 10.20 3.71 -2.91
CA ILE A 7 9.25 2.69 -2.46
C ILE A 7 9.92 1.71 -1.50
N ARG A 8 11.14 1.23 -1.80
CA ARG A 8 11.89 0.35 -0.90
C ARG A 8 12.18 1.01 0.45
N PHE A 9 12.56 2.28 0.44
CA PHE A 9 12.78 3.02 1.68
C PHE A 9 11.48 3.18 2.47
N LEU A 10 10.38 3.55 1.79
CA LEU A 10 9.10 3.76 2.44
C LEU A 10 8.53 2.47 3.05
N LYS A 11 8.68 1.31 2.38
CA LYS A 11 8.32 0.02 2.97
C LYS A 11 9.00 -0.23 4.33
N LYS A 12 10.31 -0.01 4.39
CA LYS A 12 11.08 -0.11 5.64
C LYS A 12 10.62 0.89 6.69
N LEU A 13 10.28 2.11 6.26
CA LEU A 13 9.78 3.15 7.17
C LEU A 13 8.40 2.78 7.74
N LEU A 14 7.50 2.22 6.93
CA LEU A 14 6.19 1.73 7.39
C LEU A 14 6.37 0.62 8.43
N ALA A 15 7.20 -0.38 8.12
CA ALA A 15 7.51 -1.46 9.07
C ALA A 15 8.10 -0.92 10.38
N PHE A 16 9.03 0.04 10.29
CA PHE A 16 9.59 0.71 11.46
C PHE A 16 8.52 1.45 12.30
N ALA A 17 7.52 2.05 11.65
CA ALA A 17 6.41 2.72 12.29
C ALA A 17 5.30 1.76 12.80
N GLY A 18 5.49 0.44 12.70
CA GLY A 18 4.50 -0.56 13.11
C GLY A 18 3.32 -0.70 12.14
N ILE A 19 3.49 -0.29 10.88
CA ILE A 19 2.52 -0.47 9.81
C ILE A 19 3.02 -1.59 8.90
N GLU A 20 2.13 -2.49 8.52
CA GLU A 20 2.41 -3.63 7.64
C GLU A 20 2.91 -3.13 6.27
N GLU A 21 4.12 -3.53 5.87
CA GLU A 21 4.77 -3.04 4.65
C GLU A 21 4.03 -3.49 3.38
N GLU A 22 3.24 -4.56 3.48
CA GLU A 22 2.38 -5.10 2.43
C GLU A 22 1.28 -4.11 2.04
N ARG A 23 0.93 -3.14 2.90
CA ARG A 23 -0.01 -2.05 2.57
C ARG A 23 0.56 -1.06 1.54
N LEU A 24 1.84 -1.17 1.17
CA LEU A 24 2.45 -0.43 0.09
C LEU A 24 2.94 -1.39 -1.00
N ARG A 25 2.41 -1.26 -2.21
CA ARG A 25 2.83 -2.05 -3.38
C ARG A 25 3.25 -1.13 -4.53
N GLY A 26 4.38 -1.45 -5.15
CA GLY A 26 4.83 -0.77 -6.37
C GLY A 26 4.85 -1.76 -7.54
N ARG A 27 4.11 -1.46 -8.60
CA ARG A 27 4.08 -2.24 -9.86
C ARG A 27 4.25 -1.29 -11.02
N TRP A 28 5.10 -1.66 -11.97
CA TRP A 28 5.27 -0.96 -13.24
C TRP A 28 4.33 -1.58 -14.26
N ILE A 29 3.32 -0.81 -14.69
CA ILE A 29 2.28 -1.26 -15.62
C ILE A 29 2.27 -0.30 -16.80
N SER A 30 2.42 -0.83 -18.02
CA SER A 30 2.31 0.01 -19.22
C SER A 30 0.84 0.23 -19.60
N SER A 31 0.58 1.21 -20.47
CA SER A 31 -0.78 1.48 -20.97
C SER A 31 -1.38 0.34 -21.80
N ALA A 32 -0.56 -0.60 -22.28
CA ALA A 32 -1.02 -1.76 -23.04
C ALA A 32 -1.46 -2.95 -22.16
N GLU A 33 -1.16 -2.92 -20.86
CA GLU A 33 -1.36 -4.05 -19.92
C GLU A 33 -2.63 -3.87 -19.06
N ALA A 34 -3.75 -3.56 -19.70
CA ALA A 34 -5.00 -3.25 -18.98
C ALA A 34 -5.53 -4.44 -18.16
N THR A 35 -5.44 -5.66 -18.70
CA THR A 35 -5.90 -6.87 -18.00
C THR A 35 -5.06 -7.14 -16.75
N GLU A 36 -3.75 -6.99 -16.85
CA GLU A 36 -2.82 -7.18 -15.76
C GLU A 36 -2.92 -6.06 -14.72
N PHE A 37 -3.28 -4.83 -15.13
CA PHE A 37 -3.63 -3.74 -14.20
C PHE A 37 -4.84 -4.13 -13.35
N VAL A 38 -5.93 -4.56 -13.97
CA VAL A 38 -7.16 -4.95 -13.27
C VAL A 38 -6.89 -6.10 -12.29
N LYS A 39 -6.15 -7.12 -12.73
CA LYS A 39 -5.76 -8.24 -11.88
C LYS A 39 -4.94 -7.77 -10.67
N GLU A 40 -3.90 -6.96 -10.90
CA GLU A 40 -3.02 -6.46 -9.82
C GLU A 40 -3.80 -5.67 -8.77
N ILE A 41 -4.74 -4.81 -9.20
CA ILE A 41 -5.57 -4.01 -8.30
C ILE A 41 -6.50 -4.90 -7.47
N ASN A 42 -7.15 -5.88 -8.08
CA ASN A 42 -8.05 -6.80 -7.36
C ASN A 42 -7.27 -7.62 -6.32
N GLU A 43 -6.14 -8.20 -6.69
CA GLU A 43 -5.28 -8.95 -5.75
C GLU A 43 -4.76 -8.07 -4.60
N PHE A 44 -4.45 -6.80 -4.88
CA PHE A 44 -4.05 -5.87 -3.84
C PHE A 44 -5.20 -5.50 -2.90
N ILE A 45 -6.42 -5.33 -3.43
CA ILE A 45 -7.62 -5.09 -2.62
C ILE A 45 -7.90 -6.29 -1.71
N ASP A 46 -7.80 -7.51 -2.23
CA ASP A 46 -8.03 -8.72 -1.44
C ASP A 46 -6.99 -8.86 -0.32
N LEU A 47 -5.72 -8.59 -0.61
CA LEU A 47 -4.68 -8.50 0.42
C LEU A 47 -5.03 -7.47 1.49
N LEU A 48 -5.50 -6.27 1.11
CA LEU A 48 -5.87 -5.23 2.07
C LEU A 48 -7.08 -5.62 2.92
N ARG A 49 -8.02 -6.40 2.36
CA ARG A 49 -9.17 -6.95 3.10
C ARG A 49 -8.70 -7.96 4.15
N ASP A 50 -7.77 -8.84 3.78
CA ASP A 50 -7.21 -9.85 4.69
C ASP A 50 -6.40 -9.22 5.83
N LEU A 51 -5.64 -8.15 5.55
CA LEU A 51 -4.94 -7.36 6.58
C LEU A 51 -5.89 -6.55 7.47
N GLY A 52 -7.16 -6.42 7.10
CA GLY A 52 -8.13 -5.61 7.83
C GLY A 52 -7.84 -4.10 7.81
N PRO A 53 -8.62 -3.32 8.60
CA PRO A 53 -8.52 -1.87 8.63
C PRO A 53 -7.13 -1.37 8.99
N SER A 54 -6.69 -0.29 8.35
CA SER A 54 -5.39 0.34 8.66
C SER A 54 -5.28 0.71 10.14
N PRO A 55 -4.11 0.48 10.77
CA PRO A 55 -3.87 0.89 12.16
C PRO A 55 -4.02 2.40 12.37
N LEU A 56 -3.86 3.20 11.30
CA LEU A 56 -4.04 4.66 11.33
C LEU A 56 -5.51 5.11 11.40
N ARG A 57 -6.47 4.21 11.14
CA ARG A 57 -7.90 4.54 11.16
C ARG A 57 -8.36 5.04 12.54
N ARG A 58 -7.69 4.64 13.63
CA ARG A 58 -7.99 5.15 14.98
C ARG A 58 -7.64 6.62 15.16
N TYR A 59 -6.65 7.14 14.43
CA TYR A 59 -6.20 8.52 14.56
C TYR A 59 -7.22 9.51 13.97
N ARG A 60 -7.93 9.12 12.90
CA ARG A 60 -8.98 9.96 12.29
C ARG A 60 -10.17 10.25 13.20
N ASN A 61 -10.37 9.45 14.25
CA ASN A 61 -11.49 9.60 15.18
C ASN A 61 -11.11 10.32 16.48
N GLN A 62 -9.83 10.68 16.68
CA GLN A 62 -9.33 11.32 17.90
C GLN A 62 -9.05 12.82 17.71
N ASP A 63 -8.82 13.28 16.48
CA ASP A 63 -8.54 14.69 16.15
C ASP A 63 -9.78 15.43 15.57
N GLY A 64 -10.98 14.90 15.83
CA GLY A 64 -12.26 15.42 15.34
C GLY A 64 -13.13 16.07 16.43
N GLU A 65 -12.51 16.64 17.46
CA GLU A 65 -13.13 17.67 18.32
C GLU A 65 -12.94 19.06 17.71
#